data_AF-A0A0J9D0G8-F1
#
_entry.id   AF-A0A0J9D0G8-F1
#
_cell.length_a   1.000
_cell.length_b   1.000
_cell.length_c   1.000
_cell.angle_alpha   90.00
_cell.angle_beta   90.00
_cell.angle_gamma   90.00
#
_symmetry.space_group_name_H-M   'P 1'
#
loop_
_entity.id
_entity.type
_entity.pdbx_description
1 polymer ?
#
loop_
_entity_poly.entity_id
_entity_poly.type
_entity_poly.pdbx_seq_one_letter_code
_entity_poly.pdbx_strand_id
1 'polypeptide(L)'
;MEAVKRASYSLMAQYDVSVAVSDDDIVCTLSPANKASPMDTAERDFRREVVDQDLRISIEQRTEAYRDTILGLAFSRTGLQDG
;
A
#
# COMPACT_ATOMS: atom_id res chain seq x y z
N MET A 1 4.85 3.65 6.79
CA MET A 1 4.88 2.21 7.17
C MET A 1 3.92 1.37 6.35
N GLU A 2 2.64 1.74 6.21
CA GLU A 2 1.67 0.94 5.46
C GLU A 2 2.06 0.76 3.98
N ALA A 3 2.47 1.83 3.30
CA ALA A 3 2.98 1.77 1.93
C ALA A 3 4.11 0.75 1.74
N VAL A 4 5.05 0.70 2.69
CA VAL A 4 6.18 -0.24 2.69
C VAL A 4 5.69 -1.69 2.82
N LYS A 5 4.72 -1.96 3.69
CA LYS A 5 4.12 -3.29 3.86
C LYS A 5 3.37 -3.73 2.59
N ARG A 6 2.56 -2.84 2.01
CA ARG A 6 1.83 -3.13 0.76
C ARG A 6 2.80 -3.38 -0.40
N ALA A 7 3.87 -2.59 -0.51
CA ALA A 7 4.91 -2.79 -1.52
C ALA A 7 5.65 -4.12 -1.36
N SER A 8 5.98 -4.49 -0.12
CA SER A 8 6.61 -5.78 0.21
C SER A 8 5.73 -6.95 -0.22
N TYR A 9 4.42 -6.86 0.05
CA TYR A 9 3.45 -7.87 -0.39
C TYR A 9 3.32 -7.92 -1.92
N SER A 10 3.23 -6.76 -2.59
CA SER A 10 3.11 -6.65 -4.05
C SER A 10 4.28 -7.34 -4.79
N LEU A 11 5.48 -7.25 -4.23
CA LEU A 11 6.71 -7.77 -4.83
C LEU A 11 7.19 -9.11 -4.24
N MET A 12 6.43 -9.75 -3.35
CA MET A 12 6.86 -10.96 -2.63
C MET A 12 7.24 -12.14 -3.55
N ALA A 13 6.71 -12.18 -4.77
CA ALA A 13 7.09 -13.19 -5.76
C ALA A 13 8.54 -13.05 -6.26
N GLN A 14 9.09 -11.84 -6.16
CA GLN A 14 10.43 -11.49 -6.66
C GLN A 14 11.41 -11.30 -5.51
N TYR A 15 10.99 -10.66 -4.41
CA TYR A 15 11.86 -10.27 -3.31
C TYR A 15 11.24 -10.60 -1.95
N ASP A 16 12.04 -11.16 -1.06
CA ASP A 16 11.76 -11.16 0.37
C ASP A 16 12.23 -9.82 0.95
N VAL A 17 11.34 -9.13 1.67
CA VAL A 17 11.62 -7.81 2.23
C VAL A 17 11.56 -7.89 3.75
N SER A 18 12.69 -7.65 4.41
CA SER A 18 12.75 -7.41 5.85
C SER A 18 12.65 -5.92 6.11
N VAL A 19 11.76 -5.52 7.03
CA VAL A 19 11.49 -4.11 7.34
C VAL A 19 11.82 -3.87 8.81
N ALA A 20 12.76 -2.96 9.06
CA ALA A 20 13.12 -2.48 10.39
C ALA A 20 12.86 -0.98 10.48
N VAL A 21 12.47 -0.52 11.67
CA VAL A 21 12.43 0.91 12.00
C VAL A 21 13.64 1.19 12.88
N SER A 22 14.48 2.13 12.46
CA SER A 22 15.64 2.59 13.22
C SER A 22 15.56 4.10 13.31
N ASP A 23 15.37 4.62 14.52
CA ASP A 23 15.16 6.05 14.77
C ASP A 23 14.03 6.63 13.90
N ASP A 24 14.36 7.57 13.01
CA ASP A 24 13.42 8.21 12.06
C ASP A 24 13.40 7.53 10.68
N ASP A 25 14.21 6.49 10.48
CA ASP A 25 14.36 5.80 9.21
C ASP A 25 13.62 4.45 9.17
N ILE A 26 13.09 4.14 7.99
CA ILE A 26 12.61 2.80 7.65
C ILE A 26 13.68 2.11 6.80
N VAL A 27 14.33 1.12 7.38
CA VAL A 27 15.36 0.33 6.71
C VAL A 27 14.71 -0.92 6.11
N CYS A 28 14.78 -1.05 4.79
CA CYS A 28 14.27 -2.19 4.06
C CYS A 28 15.43 -3.00 3.49
N THR A 29 15.53 -4.28 3.86
CA THR A 29 16.53 -5.21 3.33
C THR A 29 15.85 -6.16 2.36
N LEU A 30 16.28 -6.14 1.10
CA LEU A 30 15.74 -6.98 0.04
C LEU A 30 16.64 -8.18 -0.21
N SER A 31 16.03 -9.35 -0.27
CA SER A 31 16.67 -10.60 -0.69
C SER A 31 15.91 -11.19 -1.87
N PRO A 32 16.59 -11.87 -2.82
CA PRO A 32 15.89 -12.50 -3.93
C PRO A 32 15.05 -13.68 -3.42
N ALA A 33 13.76 -13.72 -3.76
CA ALA A 33 12.86 -14.82 -3.38
C ALA A 33 13.29 -16.16 -4.02
N ASN A 34 14.00 -16.10 -5.15
CA ASN A 34 14.61 -17.27 -5.79
C ASN A 34 15.87 -16.87 -6.59
N LYS A 35 16.65 -17.86 -7.03
CA LYS A 35 17.93 -17.64 -7.75
C LYS A 35 17.81 -16.85 -9.06
N ALA A 36 16.62 -16.75 -9.64
CA ALA A 36 16.38 -16.03 -10.89
C ALA A 36 15.91 -14.59 -10.68
N SER A 37 15.63 -14.17 -9.44
CA SER A 37 15.19 -12.80 -9.15
C SER A 37 16.31 -11.79 -9.42
N PRO A 38 16.10 -10.79 -10.29
CA PRO A 38 17.11 -9.78 -10.64
C PRO A 38 17.33 -8.81 -9.47
N MET A 39 18.54 -8.79 -8.90
CA MET A 39 18.87 -7.90 -7.77
C MET A 39 19.39 -6.52 -8.20
N ASP A 40 19.78 -6.36 -9.46
CA ASP A 40 20.28 -5.12 -10.03
C ASP A 40 19.22 -4.02 -10.11
N THR A 41 17.94 -4.38 -10.19
CA THR A 41 16.82 -3.42 -10.20
C THR A 41 15.98 -3.43 -8.91
N ALA A 42 16.26 -4.34 -7.98
CA ALA A 42 15.42 -4.59 -6.81
C ALA A 42 15.13 -3.32 -5.98
N GLU A 43 16.17 -2.52 -5.69
CA GLU A 43 16.01 -1.28 -4.92
C GLU A 43 15.10 -0.27 -5.66
N ARG A 44 15.35 -0.07 -6.95
CA ARG A 44 14.58 0.88 -7.78
C ARG A 44 13.12 0.45 -7.86
N ASP A 45 12.88 -0.83 -8.13
CA ASP A 45 11.54 -1.37 -8.33
C ASP A 45 10.74 -1.33 -7.03
N PHE A 46 11.37 -1.69 -5.90
CA PHE A 46 10.74 -1.58 -4.59
C PHE A 46 10.47 -0.14 -4.18
N ARG A 47 11.43 0.78 -4.36
CA ARG A 47 11.21 2.21 -4.06
C ARG A 47 10.05 2.77 -4.87
N ARG A 48 9.96 2.42 -6.16
CA ARG A 48 8.85 2.85 -7.02
C ARG A 48 7.51 2.33 -6.53
N GLU A 49 7.44 1.06 -6.13
CA GLU A 49 6.23 0.46 -5.59
C GLU A 49 5.82 1.13 -4.26
N VAL A 50 6.77 1.42 -3.36
CA VAL A 50 6.49 2.15 -2.11
C VAL A 50 5.84 3.50 -2.40
N VAL A 51 6.37 4.25 -3.38
CA VAL A 51 5.81 5.55 -3.78
C VAL A 51 4.40 5.42 -4.36
N ASP A 52 4.13 4.40 -5.19
CA ASP A 52 2.79 4.16 -5.73
C ASP A 52 1.78 3.84 -4.62
N GLN A 53 2.15 2.95 -3.70
CA GLN A 53 1.30 2.58 -2.58
C GLN A 53 1.02 3.77 -1.65
N ASP A 54 2.01 4.63 -1.40
CA ASP A 54 1.83 5.85 -0.60
C ASP A 54 0.83 6.81 -1.26
N LEU A 55 0.98 7.04 -2.57
CA LEU A 55 0.04 7.85 -3.33
C LEU A 55 -1.37 7.26 -3.32
N ARG A 56 -1.49 5.94 -3.49
CA ARG A 56 -2.78 5.25 -3.43
C ARG A 56 -3.44 5.40 -2.06
N ILE A 57 -2.71 5.21 -0.98
CA ILE A 57 -3.21 5.40 0.39
C ILE A 57 -3.65 6.86 0.59
N SER A 58 -2.86 7.83 0.13
CA SER A 58 -3.23 9.25 0.21
C SER A 58 -4.54 9.55 -0.53
N ILE A 59 -4.72 8.99 -1.72
CA ILE A 59 -5.96 9.15 -2.50
C ILE A 59 -7.13 8.45 -1.80
N GLU A 60 -6.95 7.23 -1.30
CA GLU A 60 -7.96 6.49 -0.54
C GLU A 60 -8.46 7.32 0.65
N GLN A 61 -7.54 7.85 1.47
CA GLN A 61 -7.87 8.69 2.63
C GLN A 61 -8.58 9.99 2.24
N ARG A 62 -8.12 10.65 1.17
CA ARG A 62 -8.76 11.89 0.68
C ARG A 62 -10.14 11.65 0.10
N THR A 63 -10.40 10.45 -0.41
CA THR A 63 -11.69 10.11 -1.06
C THR A 63 -12.69 9.44 -0.12
N GLU A 64 -12.27 9.04 1.07
CA GLU A 64 -13.11 8.43 2.11
C GLU A 64 -14.31 9.33 2.47
N ALA A 65 -14.06 10.60 2.80
CA ALA A 65 -15.12 11.55 3.17
C ALA A 65 -16.17 11.75 2.06
N TYR A 66 -15.76 11.78 0.80
CA TYR A 66 -16.68 11.89 -0.32
C TYR A 66 -17.50 10.61 -0.51
N ARG A 67 -16.87 9.45 -0.35
CA ARG A 67 -17.53 8.14 -0.45
C ARG A 67 -18.61 7.99 0.62
N ASP A 68 -18.29 8.33 1.86
CA ASP A 68 -19.25 8.28 2.98
C ASP A 68 -20.42 9.23 2.76
N THR A 69 -20.16 10.43 2.24
CA THR A 69 -21.21 11.40 1.90
C THR A 69 -22.13 10.88 0.79
N ILE A 70 -21.55 10.33 -0.28
CA ILE A 70 -22.32 9.73 -1.39
C ILE A 70 -23.17 8.56 -0.89
N LEU A 71 -22.59 7.68 -0.08
CA LEU A 71 -23.31 6.53 0.51
C LEU A 71 -24.42 7.01 1.45
N GLY A 72 -24.14 7.95 2.34
CA GLY A 72 -25.14 8.53 3.24
C GLY A 72 -26.31 9.16 2.49
N LEU A 73 -26.04 9.90 1.41
CA LEU A 73 -27.08 10.47 0.55
C LEU A 73 -27.88 9.39 -0.18
N ALA A 74 -27.22 8.38 -0.73
CA ALA A 74 -27.89 7.27 -1.41
C ALA A 74 -28.83 6.51 -0.46
N PHE A 75 -28.36 6.18 0.76
CA PHE A 75 -29.16 5.48 1.76
C PHE A 75 -30.26 6.36 2.38
N SER A 76 -30.06 7.68 2.49
CA SER A 76 -31.12 8.60 2.94
C SER A 76 -32.33 8.66 1.99
N ARG A 77 -32.11 8.32 0.71
CA ARG A 77 -33.14 8.39 -0.35
C ARG A 77 -33.80 7.04 -0.63
N THR A 78 -33.21 5.93 -0.17
CA THR A 78 -33.76 4.58 -0.39
C THR A 78 -34.66 4.09 0.75
N GLY A 79 -34.89 4.89 1.80
CA GLY A 79 -35.80 4.50 2.88
C GLY A 79 -35.36 3.23 3.61
N LEU A 80 -34.05 2.97 3.71
CA LEU A 80 -33.52 1.85 4.50
C LEU A 80 -33.53 2.18 6.01
N GLN A 81 -34.67 2.68 6.48
CA GLN A 81 -35.05 2.86 7.88
C GLN A 81 -36.35 2.07 8.09
N ASP A 82 -36.29 0.75 7.97
CA ASP A 82 -37.22 -0.15 8.65
C ASP A 82 -36.60 -1.55 8.66
N GLY A 83 -36.28 -1.99 9.87
CA GLY A 83 -35.57 -3.21 10.23
C GLY A 83 -35.08 -3.11 11.66
#